data_AF-A0A3M1IKU3-F1
#
_entry.id   AF-A0A3M1IKU3-F1
#
_cell.length_a   1.000
_cell.length_b   1.000
_cell.length_c   1.000
_cell.angle_alpha   90.00
_cell.angle_beta   90.00
_cell.angle_gamma   90.00
#
_symmetry.space_group_name_H-M   'P 1'
#
loop_
_entity.id
_entity.type
_entity.pdbx_description
1 polymer ?
#
loop_
_entity_poly.entity_id
_entity_poly.type
_entity_poly.pdbx_seq_one_letter_code
_entity_poly.pdbx_strand_id
1 'polypeptide(L)' 'EGKLVSSEVNFYNVGRNADELVRKMEANVYLASHPDEACPAKWKQGAKTLKPGEDLVGKVYEALQ' A
#
# COMPACT_ATOMS: atom_id res chain seq x y z
N GLU A 1 7.81 -12.80 -9.91
CA GLU A 1 8.26 -13.82 -8.93
C GLU A 1 7.17 -14.76 -8.42
N GLY A 2 5.90 -14.62 -8.83
CA GLY A 2 4.84 -15.55 -8.38
C GLY A 2 4.54 -15.52 -6.87
N LYS A 3 5.06 -14.53 -6.14
CA LYS A 3 4.85 -14.35 -4.71
C LYS A 3 3.48 -13.71 -4.45
N LEU A 4 2.71 -14.30 -3.55
CA LEU A 4 1.45 -13.72 -3.09
C LEU A 4 1.74 -12.51 -2.19
N VAL A 5 1.18 -11.35 -2.52
CA VAL A 5 1.41 -10.08 -1.80
C VAL A 5 0.14 -9.47 -1.19
N SER A 6 -1.04 -9.96 -1.55
CA SER A 6 -2.32 -9.50 -1.02
C SER A 6 -3.35 -10.61 -1.09
N SER A 7 -4.24 -10.67 -0.09
CA SER A 7 -5.41 -11.56 -0.04
C SER A 7 -6.61 -10.81 0.52
N GLU A 8 -7.79 -11.09 -0.03
CA GLU A 8 -9.06 -10.54 0.44
C GLU A 8 -10.12 -11.65 0.42
N VAL A 9 -10.74 -11.91 1.56
CA VAL A 9 -11.71 -12.98 1.75
C VAL A 9 -12.96 -12.39 2.39
N ASN A 10 -14.09 -12.50 1.70
CA ASN A 10 -15.39 -12.03 2.18
C ASN A 10 -16.31 -13.23 2.41
N PHE A 11 -17.24 -13.09 3.36
CA PHE A 11 -18.32 -14.07 3.54
C PHE A 11 -19.33 -14.00 2.38
N TYR A 12 -20.14 -15.04 2.20
CA TYR A 12 -20.91 -15.27 0.97
C TYR A 12 -21.76 -14.09 0.48
N ASN A 13 -22.33 -13.32 1.40
CA ASN A 13 -23.24 -12.21 1.10
C ASN A 13 -22.57 -10.83 1.09
N VAL A 14 -21.24 -10.75 1.11
CA VAL A 14 -20.50 -9.48 1.13
C VAL A 14 -19.71 -9.30 -0.16
N GLY A 15 -20.17 -8.39 -1.02
CA GLY A 15 -19.47 -8.02 -2.24
C GLY A 15 -18.08 -7.44 -1.97
N ARG A 16 -17.15 -7.63 -2.92
CA ARG A 16 -15.81 -7.02 -2.90
C ARG A 16 -15.84 -5.66 -3.56
N ASN A 17 -14.84 -4.84 -3.26
CA ASN A 17 -14.66 -3.54 -3.88
C ASN A 17 -13.57 -3.60 -4.97
N ALA A 18 -13.96 -3.44 -6.24
CA ALA A 18 -13.04 -3.47 -7.37
C ALA A 18 -12.04 -2.33 -7.35
N ASP A 19 -12.45 -1.13 -6.92
CA ASP A 19 -11.57 0.05 -6.86
C ASP A 19 -10.45 -0.17 -5.85
N GLU A 20 -10.74 -0.82 -4.72
CA GLU A 20 -9.73 -1.13 -3.70
C GLU A 20 -8.79 -2.24 -4.16
N LEU A 21 -9.29 -3.22 -4.92
CA LEU A 21 -8.45 -4.25 -5.54
C LEU A 21 -7.45 -3.62 -6.52
N VAL A 22 -7.89 -2.73 -7.40
CA VAL A 22 -7.03 -2.01 -8.34
C VAL A 22 -6.02 -1.14 -7.59
N ARG A 23 -6.45 -0.40 -6.56
CA ARG A 23 -5.56 0.41 -5.73
C ARG A 23 -4.44 -0.41 -5.08
N LYS A 24 -4.78 -1.58 -4.52
CA LYS A 24 -3.80 -2.51 -3.94
C LYS A 24 -2.84 -3.04 -5.01
N MET A 25 -3.34 -3.38 -6.19
CA MET A 25 -2.51 -3.83 -7.32
C MET A 25 -1.50 -2.75 -7.72
N GLU A 26 -1.94 -1.52 -7.95
CA GLU A 26 -1.08 -0.39 -8.31
C GLU A 26 -0.01 -0.12 -7.26
N ALA A 27 -0.36 -0.16 -5.97
CA ALA A 27 0.60 0.00 -4.88
C ALA A 27 1.67 -1.10 -4.89
N ASN A 28 1.28 -2.35 -5.11
CA ASN A 28 2.24 -3.45 -5.21
C ASN A 28 3.15 -3.34 -6.44
N VAL A 29 2.62 -2.88 -7.58
CA VAL A 29 3.43 -2.62 -8.79
C VAL A 29 4.43 -1.49 -8.54
N TYR A 30 4.02 -0.43 -7.85
CA TYR A 30 4.90 0.69 -7.48
C TYR A 30 6.03 0.24 -6.54
N LEU A 31 5.72 -0.52 -5.49
CA LEU A 31 6.72 -1.03 -4.55
C LEU A 31 7.66 -2.06 -5.17
N ALA A 32 7.21 -2.79 -6.19
CA ALA A 32 8.08 -3.68 -6.94
C ALA A 32 9.21 -2.92 -7.68
N SER A 33 9.00 -1.65 -8.05
CA SER A 33 10.04 -0.80 -8.64
C SER A 33 10.73 0.13 -7.64
N HIS A 34 10.17 0.35 -6.45
CA HIS A 34 10.70 1.20 -5.37
C HIS A 34 10.85 0.41 -4.07
N PRO A 35 11.86 -0.48 -3.97
CA PRO A 35 11.97 -1.43 -2.86
C PRO A 35 12.33 -0.79 -1.51
N ASP A 36 12.80 0.45 -1.49
CA ASP A 36 13.13 1.22 -0.30
C ASP A 36 11.99 2.15 0.16
N GLU A 37 10.84 2.12 -0.51
CA GLU A 37 9.67 2.92 -0.17
C GLU A 37 8.53 2.09 0.43
N ALA A 38 7.54 2.78 1.00
CA ALA A 38 6.31 2.22 1.53
C ALA A 38 5.13 3.11 1.15
N CYS A 39 4.05 2.49 0.68
CA CYS A 39 2.79 3.17 0.39
C CYS A 39 1.97 3.32 1.70
N PRO A 40 1.68 4.55 2.17
CA PRO A 40 0.88 4.77 3.37
C PRO A 40 -0.61 4.40 3.20
N ALA A 41 -1.39 4.54 4.27
CA ALA A 41 -2.82 4.29 4.24
C ALA A 41 -3.53 5.14 3.16
N LYS A 42 -4.44 4.51 2.42
CA LYS A 42 -5.19 5.12 1.30
C LYS A 42 -4.32 5.68 0.16
N TRP A 43 -3.06 5.27 0.06
CA TRP A 43 -2.17 5.69 -1.02
C TRP A 43 -2.77 5.35 -2.40
N LYS A 44 -2.55 6.26 -3.35
CA LYS A 44 -2.89 6.15 -4.77
C LYS A 44 -1.68 6.63 -5.58
N GLN A 45 -1.63 6.24 -6.86
CA GLN A 45 -0.54 6.66 -7.75
C GLN A 45 -0.37 8.19 -7.74
N GLY A 46 0.87 8.65 -7.55
CA GLY A 46 1.22 10.07 -7.43
C GLY A 46 1.13 10.66 -6.01
N ALA A 47 0.61 9.91 -5.03
CA ALA A 47 0.63 10.35 -3.62
C ALA A 47 2.00 10.14 -2.97
N LYS A 48 2.25 10.91 -1.90
CA LYS A 48 3.49 10.84 -1.10
C LYS A 48 3.69 9.44 -0.53
N THR A 49 4.90 8.94 -0.68
CA THR A 49 5.37 7.67 -0.11
C THR A 49 6.25 7.93 1.11
N LEU A 50 6.57 6.87 1.82
CA LEU A 50 7.47 6.90 2.98
C LEU A 50 8.72 6.09 2.65
N LYS A 51 9.88 6.57 3.10
CA LYS A 51 11.12 5.77 3.10
C LYS A 51 11.36 5.27 4.52
N PRO A 52 11.13 3.99 4.84
CA PRO A 52 11.29 3.49 6.20
C PRO A 52 12.71 3.71 6.74
N GLY A 53 12.82 4.19 7.97
CA GLY A 53 14.10 4.46 8.64
C GLY A 53 13.92 4.73 10.14
N GLU A 54 15.02 4.70 10.89
CA GLU A 54 15.01 4.89 12.35
C GLU A 54 14.44 6.24 12.76
N ASP A 55 14.74 7.30 11.99
CA ASP A 55 14.27 8.66 12.24
C ASP A 55 12.75 8.81 12.16
N LEU A 56 12.07 7.88 11.46
CA LEU A 56 10.63 7.86 11.25
C LEU A 56 9.87 7.19 12.40
N VAL A 57 10.55 6.47 13.30
CA VAL A 57 9.92 5.77 14.42
C VAL A 57 9.25 6.79 15.35
N GLY A 58 7.93 6.64 15.52
CA GLY A 58 7.12 7.57 16.32
C GLY A 58 6.79 8.90 15.63
N LYS A 59 7.24 9.12 14.39
CA LYS A 59 7.06 10.39 13.63
C LYS A 59 6.42 10.21 12.24
N VAL A 60 5.72 9.09 12.04
CA VAL A 60 5.14 8.72 10.73
C VAL A 60 4.05 9.71 10.30
N TYR A 61 3.31 10.28 11.26
CA TYR A 61 2.24 11.22 10.96
C TYR A 61 2.78 12.53 10.39
N GLU A 62 3.86 13.05 10.94
CA GLU A 62 4.54 14.27 10.53
C GLU A 62 5.15 14.12 9.13
N ALA A 63 5.65 12.93 8.80
CA ALA A 63 6.13 12.63 7.47
C ALA A 63 5.02 12.53 6.41
N LEU A 64 3.75 12.39 6.82
CA LEU A 64 2.59 12.28 5.92
C LEU A 64 1.75 13.57 5.84
N GLN A 65 2.06 14.59 6.63
CA GLN A 65 1.59 15.96 6.40
C GLN A 65 2.29 16.56 5.15
#